data_AF-D3B468-F1
#
_entry.id   AF-D3B468-F1
#
_cell.length_a   1.000
_cell.length_b   1.000
_cell.length_c   1.000
_cell.angle_alpha   90.00
_cell.angle_beta   90.00
_cell.angle_gamma   90.00
#
_symmetry.space_group_name_H-M   'P 1'
#
loop_
_entity.id
_entity.type
_entity.pdbx_description
1 polymer ?
#
loop_
_entity_poly.entity_id
_entity_poly.type
_entity_poly.pdbx_seq_one_letter_code
_entity_poly.pdbx_strand_id
1 'polypeptide(L)'
;MTTTTTTATESSNLISNEDYPFLRINRTFKVFTGIGMGVLFGCMINVLAKRPYLTRPHVHLTAAAALGVINYKTYDWQEDIYKKNFQILSRYENRLKRQEFIKNDLSTTLIT
;
A
#
# COMPACT_ATOMS: atom_id res chain seq x y z
N MET A 1 38.94 -34.42 9.62
CA MET A 1 38.43 -33.03 9.61
C MET A 1 37.52 -32.91 8.41
N THR A 2 36.22 -32.99 8.64
CA THR A 2 35.21 -33.08 7.57
C THR A 2 34.55 -31.71 7.48
N THR A 3 34.82 -31.01 6.38
CA THR A 3 34.27 -29.69 6.07
C THR A 3 32.75 -29.81 5.88
N THR A 4 31.99 -29.28 6.83
CA THR A 4 30.55 -29.08 6.71
C THR A 4 30.30 -27.98 5.70
N THR A 5 29.84 -28.36 4.50
CA THR A 5 29.29 -27.44 3.51
C THR A 5 27.95 -26.95 4.03
N THR A 6 27.94 -25.82 4.74
CA THR A 6 26.72 -25.08 5.07
C THR A 6 26.20 -24.48 3.76
N THR A 7 25.38 -25.23 3.04
CA THR A 7 24.49 -24.65 2.03
C THR A 7 23.62 -23.65 2.78
N ALA A 8 23.93 -22.36 2.60
CA ALA A 8 23.05 -21.28 2.97
C ALA A 8 21.74 -21.53 2.23
N THR A 9 20.80 -22.19 2.89
CA THR A 9 19.41 -22.26 2.49
C THR A 9 19.01 -20.82 2.25
N GLU A 10 18.83 -20.45 0.99
CA GLU A 10 18.21 -19.20 0.61
C GLU A 10 16.89 -19.15 1.37
N SER A 11 16.87 -18.41 2.48
CA SER A 11 15.65 -18.02 3.13
C SER A 11 14.97 -17.11 2.13
N SER A 12 14.17 -17.74 1.29
CA SER A 12 13.05 -17.16 0.58
C SER A 12 12.07 -16.63 1.62
N ASN A 13 12.49 -15.60 2.37
CA ASN A 13 11.61 -14.65 2.99
C ASN A 13 11.08 -13.79 1.83
N LEU A 14 10.25 -14.41 1.00
CA LEU A 14 9.14 -13.74 0.37
C LEU A 14 8.48 -12.97 1.50
N ILE A 15 8.76 -11.67 1.58
CA ILE A 15 8.11 -10.72 2.47
C ILE A 15 6.64 -11.09 2.46
N SER A 16 6.21 -11.76 3.53
CA SER A 16 4.89 -12.35 3.56
C SER A 16 3.92 -11.19 3.60
N ASN A 17 2.73 -11.36 3.01
CA ASN A 17 1.70 -10.32 3.03
C ASN A 17 1.25 -9.92 4.44
N GLU A 18 1.77 -10.56 5.49
CA GLU A 18 1.44 -10.38 6.89
C GLU A 18 2.39 -9.39 7.60
N ASP A 19 3.58 -9.12 7.07
CA ASP A 19 4.59 -8.21 7.67
C ASP A 19 4.32 -6.71 7.39
N TYR A 20 3.10 -6.33 7.03
CA TYR A 20 2.75 -4.94 6.72
C TYR A 20 2.24 -4.19 7.97
N PRO A 21 3.03 -3.26 8.56
CA PRO A 21 2.58 -2.48 9.73
C PRO A 21 1.62 -1.35 9.37
N PHE A 22 1.47 -1.02 8.08
CA PHE A 22 0.46 -0.05 7.63
C PHE A 22 -0.89 -0.77 7.54
N LEU A 23 -1.77 -0.43 8.47
CA LEU A 23 -3.17 -0.87 8.51
C LEU A 23 -3.73 -0.88 7.08
N ARG A 24 -3.96 -2.08 6.51
CA ARG A 24 -4.68 -2.21 5.24
C ARG A 24 -6.09 -1.70 5.51
N ILE A 25 -6.34 -0.43 5.18
CA ILE A 25 -7.70 0.11 5.19
C ILE A 25 -8.52 -0.86 4.36
N ASN A 26 -9.52 -1.51 4.98
CA ASN A 26 -10.29 -2.53 4.30
C ASN A 26 -10.83 -1.95 2.98
N ARG A 27 -10.58 -2.64 1.86
CA ARG A 27 -11.07 -2.26 0.52
C ARG A 27 -12.54 -1.85 0.56
N THR A 28 -13.33 -2.60 1.32
CA THR A 28 -14.76 -2.35 1.55
C THR A 28 -15.00 -0.99 2.20
N PHE A 29 -14.26 -0.65 3.25
CA PHE A 29 -14.38 0.64 3.92
C PHE A 29 -14.07 1.79 2.97
N LYS A 30 -13.03 1.67 2.14
CA LYS A 30 -12.68 2.72 1.16
C LYS A 30 -13.72 2.87 0.05
N VAL A 31 -14.35 1.77 -0.37
CA VAL A 31 -15.48 1.84 -1.31
C VAL A 31 -16.69 2.51 -0.65
N PHE A 32 -17.01 2.16 0.60
CA PHE A 32 -18.09 2.81 1.35
C PHE A 32 -17.86 4.31 1.54
N THR A 33 -16.65 4.75 1.88
CA THR A 33 -16.33 6.18 1.97
C THR A 33 -16.47 6.86 0.61
N GLY A 34 -16.08 6.19 -0.49
CA GLY A 34 -16.29 6.68 -1.85
C GLY A 34 -17.78 6.84 -2.22
N ILE A 35 -18.61 5.86 -1.90
CA ILE A 35 -20.07 5.92 -2.10
C ILE A 35 -20.67 7.07 -1.29
N GLY A 36 -20.30 7.19 -0.01
CA GLY A 36 -20.76 8.29 0.85
C GLY A 36 -20.37 9.67 0.31
N MET A 37 -19.13 9.82 -0.16
CA MET A 37 -18.66 11.03 -0.81
C MET A 37 -19.46 11.35 -2.08
N GLY A 38 -19.88 10.33 -2.84
CA GLY A 38 -20.68 10.52 -4.05
C GLY A 38 -22.10 10.99 -3.79
N VAL A 39 -22.73 10.49 -2.73
CA VAL A 39 -24.02 11.00 -2.27
C VAL A 39 -23.90 12.46 -1.81
N LEU A 40 -22.86 12.79 -1.03
CA LEU A 40 -22.59 14.17 -0.60
C LEU A 40 -22.33 15.11 -1.78
N PHE A 41 -21.62 14.62 -2.81
CA PHE A 41 -21.39 15.37 -4.04
C PHE A 41 -22.71 15.63 -4.80
N GLY A 42 -23.59 14.63 -4.88
CA GLY A 42 -24.93 14.80 -5.44
C GLY A 42 -25.77 15.83 -4.68
N CYS A 43 -25.69 15.84 -3.34
CA CYS A 43 -26.30 16.87 -2.49
C CYS A 43 -25.73 18.26 -2.80
N MET A 44 -24.41 18.38 -2.92
CA MET A 44 -23.73 19.64 -3.20
C MET A 44 -24.13 20.22 -4.56
N ILE A 45 -24.28 19.39 -5.60
CA ILE A 45 -24.76 19.82 -6.92
C ILE A 45 -26.17 20.44 -6.82
N ASN A 46 -27.06 19.82 -6.05
CA ASN A 46 -28.42 20.35 -5.89
C ASN A 46 -28.42 21.68 -5.13
N VAL A 47 -27.58 21.83 -4.09
CA VAL A 47 -27.41 23.11 -3.37
C VAL A 47 -26.91 24.20 -4.32
N LEU A 48 -25.89 23.92 -5.14
CA LEU A 48 -25.36 24.87 -6.12
C LEU A 48 -26.43 25.29 -7.15
N ALA A 49 -27.34 24.38 -7.49
CA ALA A 49 -28.47 24.65 -8.37
C ALA A 49 -29.66 25.36 -7.67
N LYS A 50 -29.53 25.77 -6.40
CA LYS A 50 -30.61 26.30 -5.54
C LYS A 50 -31.81 25.37 -5.44
N ARG A 51 -31.58 24.06 -5.47
CA ARG A 51 -32.59 23.00 -5.35
C ARG A 51 -32.48 22.30 -4.00
N PRO A 52 -33.59 21.75 -3.47
CA PRO A 52 -33.54 20.89 -2.29
C PRO A 52 -32.57 19.71 -2.47
N TYR A 53 -31.98 19.23 -1.38
CA TYR A 53 -30.91 18.22 -1.39
C TYR A 53 -31.22 16.96 -2.21
N LEU A 54 -32.44 16.42 -2.11
CA LEU A 54 -32.82 15.12 -2.70
C LEU A 54 -33.69 15.23 -3.95
N THR A 55 -33.76 16.40 -4.60
CA THR A 55 -34.68 16.64 -5.72
C THR A 55 -34.40 15.75 -6.95
N ARG A 56 -33.16 15.28 -7.13
CA ARG A 56 -32.74 14.46 -8.28
C ARG A 56 -32.04 13.17 -7.84
N PRO A 57 -32.78 12.14 -7.39
CA PRO A 57 -32.20 10.89 -6.83
C PRO A 57 -31.25 10.17 -7.79
N HIS A 58 -31.52 10.23 -9.10
CA HIS A 58 -30.66 9.64 -10.13
C HIS A 58 -29.25 10.24 -10.16
N VAL A 59 -29.10 11.55 -9.90
CA VAL A 59 -27.78 12.21 -9.84
C VAL A 59 -26.97 11.74 -8.64
N HIS A 60 -27.63 11.51 -7.50
CA HIS A 60 -26.99 10.96 -6.31
C HIS A 60 -26.50 9.54 -6.55
N LEU A 61 -27.34 8.70 -7.18
CA LEU A 61 -27.01 7.31 -7.47
C LEU A 61 -25.85 7.22 -8.46
N THR A 62 -25.85 8.03 -9.53
CA THR A 62 -24.75 8.03 -10.51
C THR A 62 -23.46 8.56 -9.91
N ALA A 63 -23.51 9.61 -9.09
CA ALA A 63 -22.34 10.14 -8.39
C ALA A 63 -21.78 9.14 -7.36
N ALA A 64 -22.66 8.48 -6.59
CA ALA A 64 -22.28 7.44 -5.64
C ALA A 64 -21.61 6.24 -6.33
N ALA A 65 -22.19 5.76 -7.44
CA ALA A 65 -21.61 4.67 -8.21
C ALA A 65 -20.25 5.07 -8.82
N ALA A 66 -20.15 6.27 -9.42
CA ALA A 66 -18.92 6.75 -10.01
C ALA A 66 -17.79 6.88 -8.98
N LEU A 67 -18.04 7.54 -7.84
CA LEU A 67 -17.02 7.72 -6.81
C LEU A 67 -16.70 6.41 -6.06
N GLY A 68 -17.64 5.48 -5.96
CA GLY A 68 -17.39 4.12 -5.46
C GLY A 68 -16.41 3.36 -6.35
N VAL A 69 -16.64 3.36 -7.67
CA VAL A 69 -15.76 2.70 -8.66
C VAL A 69 -14.38 3.36 -8.72
N ILE A 70 -14.32 4.70 -8.66
CA ILE A 70 -13.05 5.42 -8.63
C ILE A 70 -12.26 5.03 -7.38
N ASN A 71 -12.89 5.04 -6.19
CA ASN A 71 -12.20 4.67 -4.96
C ASN A 71 -11.73 3.21 -4.94
N TYR A 72 -12.50 2.30 -5.53
CA TYR A 72 -12.08 0.91 -5.73
C TYR A 72 -10.79 0.84 -6.57
N LYS A 73 -10.76 1.52 -7.72
CA LYS A 73 -9.59 1.50 -8.60
C LYS A 73 -8.39 2.22 -7.98
N THR A 74 -8.62 3.31 -7.26
CA THR A 74 -7.57 4.02 -6.52
C THR A 74 -7.04 3.19 -5.35
N TYR A 75 -7.83 2.29 -4.76
CA TYR A 75 -7.34 1.32 -3.77
C TYR A 75 -6.32 0.38 -4.39
N ASP A 76 -6.67 -0.28 -5.49
CA ASP A 76 -5.79 -1.25 -6.15
C ASP A 76 -4.48 -0.58 -6.58
N TRP A 77 -4.57 0.63 -7.14
CA TRP A 77 -3.39 1.40 -7.54
C TRP A 77 -2.50 1.80 -6.36
N GLN A 78 -3.10 2.21 -5.24
CA GLN A 78 -2.33 2.52 -4.03
C GLN A 78 -1.62 1.27 -3.51
N GLU A 79 -2.31 0.14 -3.45
CA GLU A 79 -1.73 -1.13 -3.01
C GLU A 79 -0.51 -1.51 -3.86
N ASP A 80 -0.60 -1.36 -5.18
CA ASP A 80 0.52 -1.62 -6.10
C ASP A 80 1.70 -0.67 -5.87
N ILE A 81 1.44 0.61 -5.63
CA ILE A 81 2.50 1.59 -5.34
C ILE A 81 3.18 1.27 -4.00
N TYR A 82 2.40 0.95 -2.96
CA TYR A 82 2.94 0.60 -1.66
C TYR A 82 3.83 -0.66 -1.75
N LYS A 83 3.40 -1.68 -2.49
CA LYS A 83 4.21 -2.87 -2.76
C LYS A 83 5.54 -2.52 -3.44
N LYS A 84 5.50 -1.67 -4.48
CA LYS A 84 6.72 -1.23 -5.19
C LYS A 84 7.68 -0.44 -4.30
N ASN A 85 7.16 0.53 -3.55
CA ASN A 85 7.98 1.35 -2.64
C ASN A 85 8.67 0.49 -1.58
N PHE A 86 7.97 -0.52 -1.07
CA PHE A 86 8.53 -1.43 -0.07
C PHE A 86 9.57 -2.40 -0.65
N GLN A 87 9.35 -2.90 -1.88
CA GLN A 87 10.38 -3.68 -2.58
C GLN A 87 11.65 -2.87 -2.81
N ILE A 88 11.52 -1.57 -3.09
CA ILE A 88 12.67 -0.67 -3.20
C ILE A 88 13.35 -0.52 -1.83
N LEU A 89 12.58 -0.22 -0.78
CA LEU A 89 13.11 -0.03 0.58
C LEU A 89 13.87 -1.27 1.08
N SER A 90 13.29 -2.46 0.94
CA SER A 90 13.93 -3.73 1.33
C SER A 90 15.23 -4.00 0.55
N ARG A 91 15.29 -3.66 -0.74
CA ARG A 91 16.53 -3.74 -1.52
C ARG A 91 17.61 -2.80 -1.00
N TYR A 92 17.25 -1.58 -0.60
CA TYR A 92 18.21 -0.63 -0.01
C TYR A 92 18.69 -1.08 1.37
N GLU A 93 17.78 -1.57 2.22
CA GLU A 93 18.14 -2.11 3.53
C GLU A 93 19.11 -3.29 3.43
N ASN A 94 18.87 -4.22 2.50
CA ASN A 94 19.78 -5.34 2.26
C ASN A 94 21.16 -4.90 1.74
N ARG A 95 21.22 -3.81 0.95
CA ARG A 95 22.50 -3.23 0.50
C ARG A 95 23.26 -2.59 1.66
N LEU A 96 22.59 -1.85 2.53
CA LEU A 96 23.19 -1.24 3.72
C LEU A 96 23.72 -2.31 4.69
N LYS A 97 22.90 -3.33 4.98
CA LYS A 97 23.34 -4.47 5.81
C LYS A 97 24.59 -5.12 5.24
N ARG A 98 24.67 -5.38 3.93
CA ARG A 98 25.88 -5.93 3.29
C ARG A 98 27.10 -5.02 3.44
N GLN A 99 26.92 -3.70 3.31
CA GLN A 99 28.02 -2.75 3.51
C GLN A 99 28.50 -2.74 4.96
N GLU A 100 27.58 -2.83 5.93
CA GLU A 100 27.93 -2.94 7.36
C GLU A 100 28.66 -4.25 7.66
N PHE A 101 28.22 -5.38 7.10
CA PHE A 101 28.93 -6.66 7.22
C PHE A 101 30.35 -6.58 6.66
N ILE A 102 30.54 -6.04 5.44
CA ILE A 102 31.87 -5.88 4.84
C ILE A 102 32.77 -4.97 5.69
N LYS A 103 32.21 -3.88 6.25
CA LYS A 103 32.95 -2.96 7.11
C LYS A 103 33.39 -3.64 8.41
N ASN A 104 32.53 -4.44 9.02
CA ASN A 104 32.85 -5.20 10.24
C ASN A 104 33.91 -6.28 9.98
N ASP A 105 33.82 -7.01 8.87
CA ASP A 105 34.83 -8.01 8.50
C ASP A 105 36.21 -7.37 8.29
N LEU A 106 36.28 -6.24 7.55
CA LEU A 106 37.51 -5.51 7.29
C LEU A 106 38.17 -4.99 8.59
N SER A 107 37.35 -4.51 9.53
CA SER A 107 37.84 -4.05 10.83
C SER A 107 38.40 -5.18 11.69
N THR A 108 37.85 -6.39 11.55
CA THR A 108 38.28 -7.57 12.32
C THR A 108 39.60 -8.14 11.77
N THR A 109 39.80 -8.11 10.45
CA THR A 109 41.04 -8.58 9.81
C THR A 109 42.24 -7.65 10.03
N LEU A 110 42.01 -6.37 10.25
CA LEU A 110 43.08 -5.38 10.51
C LEU A 110 43.66 -5.46 11.94
N ILE A 111 42.99 -6.17 12.86
CA ILE A 111 43.38 -6.28 14.27
C ILE A 111 44.15 -7.60 14.55
N THR A 112 44.12 -8.55 13.61
CA THR A 112 44.95 -9.77 13.58
C THR A 112 46.15 -9.60 12.67
#